data_AF-A0A0G0BXY3-F1
#
_entry.id   AF-A0A0G0BXY3-F1
#
_cell.length_a   1.000
_cell.length_b   1.000
_cell.length_c   1.000
_cell.angle_alpha   90.00
_cell.angle_beta   90.00
_cell.angle_gamma   90.00
#
_symmetry.space_group_name_H-M   'P 1'
#
loop_
_entity.id
_entity.type
_entity.pdbx_description
1 polymer ?
#
loop_
_entity_poly.entity_id
_entity_poly.type
_entity_poly.pdbx_seq_one_letter_code
_entity_poly.pdbx_strand_id
1 'polypeptide(L)'
;MFSLGLGWSINTEDKISEKVKQNKSHRLTNDEIIEEIKKIAKILNKKEITTDDVKNHSKIIGPAVIRTGFGSWKKAIEKAGLEVSIHGHRHSEDDYFENLLNVWTHYGRQPLYREMSLTPSQITVEGY
;
A
#
# COMPACT_ATOMS: atom_id res chain seq x y z
N MET A 1 -44.88 -30.66 -42.42
CA MET A 1 -44.04 -29.70 -43.17
C MET A 1 -44.59 -28.32 -42.82
N PHE A 2 -43.97 -27.48 -41.99
CA PHE A 2 -42.60 -26.96 -42.02
C PHE A 2 -42.07 -26.61 -40.61
N SER A 3 -40.74 -26.70 -40.47
CA SER A 3 -39.92 -26.27 -39.32
C SER A 3 -39.59 -24.78 -39.40
N LEU A 4 -39.29 -24.14 -38.26
CA LEU A 4 -38.39 -22.98 -37.98
C LEU A 4 -38.84 -22.43 -36.59
N GLY A 5 -38.07 -22.41 -35.50
CA GLY A 5 -36.65 -22.16 -35.35
C GLY A 5 -36.48 -20.77 -34.74
N LEU A 6 -36.19 -20.68 -33.43
CA LEU A 6 -35.23 -19.77 -32.79
C LEU A 6 -35.50 -19.69 -31.28
N GLY A 7 -34.70 -20.44 -30.52
CA GLY A 7 -34.67 -20.38 -29.07
C GLY A 7 -34.04 -19.06 -28.60
N TRP A 8 -34.85 -18.26 -27.92
CA TRP A 8 -34.37 -17.23 -27.02
C TRP A 8 -34.82 -17.62 -25.62
N SER A 9 -33.99 -18.43 -24.96
CA SER A 9 -34.09 -18.62 -23.50
C SER A 9 -32.66 -18.67 -22.99
N ILE A 10 -32.02 -17.49 -23.00
CA ILE A 10 -30.73 -17.31 -22.36
C ILE A 10 -31.07 -16.95 -20.92
N ASN A 11 -30.90 -17.90 -20.00
CA ASN A 11 -31.11 -17.74 -18.56
C ASN A 11 -30.47 -16.44 -18.04
N THR A 12 -31.28 -15.41 -17.87
CA THR A 12 -30.90 -14.14 -17.24
C THR A 12 -30.75 -14.31 -15.73
N GLU A 13 -31.42 -15.31 -15.15
CA GLU A 13 -31.45 -15.59 -13.71
C GLU A 13 -30.11 -16.15 -13.19
N ASP A 14 -29.43 -16.98 -13.97
CA ASP A 14 -28.13 -17.56 -13.58
C ASP A 14 -27.01 -16.51 -13.50
N LYS A 15 -26.98 -15.56 -14.46
CA LYS A 15 -25.98 -14.48 -14.46
C LYS A 15 -26.15 -13.47 -13.33
N ILE A 16 -27.39 -13.29 -12.86
CA ILE A 16 -27.68 -12.38 -11.74
C ILE A 16 -27.31 -13.05 -10.41
N SER A 17 -27.51 -14.37 -10.29
CA SER A 17 -27.18 -15.17 -9.10
C SER A 17 -25.69 -15.17 -8.73
N GLU A 18 -24.78 -15.22 -9.70
CA GLU A 18 -23.34 -15.09 -9.45
C GLU A 18 -22.95 -13.69 -8.97
N LYS A 19 -23.57 -12.65 -9.54
CA LYS A 19 -23.27 -11.25 -9.22
C LYS A 19 -23.78 -10.86 -7.83
N VAL A 20 -24.89 -11.45 -7.38
CA VAL A 20 -25.51 -11.18 -6.06
C VAL A 20 -24.80 -11.95 -4.93
N LYS A 21 -24.18 -13.11 -5.19
CA LYS A 21 -23.37 -13.84 -4.19
C LYS A 21 -22.09 -13.12 -3.77
N GLN A 22 -21.63 -12.14 -4.53
CA GLN A 22 -20.40 -11.37 -4.30
C GLN A 22 -20.57 -10.16 -3.37
N ASN A 23 -21.72 -10.00 -2.70
CA ASN A 23 -21.90 -8.92 -1.72
C ASN A 23 -21.81 -9.44 -0.28
N LYS A 24 -20.77 -10.22 0.01
CA LYS A 24 -20.25 -10.31 1.38
C LYS A 24 -19.25 -9.17 1.53
N SER A 25 -19.34 -8.44 2.63
CA SER A 25 -18.28 -7.54 3.11
C SER A 25 -17.00 -8.36 3.30
N HIS A 26 -16.27 -8.62 2.21
CA HIS A 26 -14.99 -9.29 2.26
C HIS A 26 -13.99 -8.25 2.75
N ARG A 27 -13.58 -8.39 4.01
CA ARG A 27 -12.50 -7.56 4.54
C ARG A 27 -11.24 -8.01 3.82
N LEU A 28 -10.64 -7.09 3.07
CA LEU A 28 -9.36 -7.32 2.41
C LEU A 28 -8.33 -7.79 3.43
N THR A 29 -7.70 -8.91 3.12
CA THR A 29 -6.57 -9.44 3.87
C THR A 29 -5.30 -8.65 3.54
N ASN A 30 -4.31 -8.72 4.42
CA ASN A 30 -3.04 -8.06 4.18
C ASN A 30 -2.34 -8.60 2.92
N ASP A 31 -2.46 -9.90 2.63
CA ASP A 31 -1.87 -10.49 1.43
C ASP A 31 -2.53 -9.98 0.14
N GLU A 32 -3.86 -9.83 0.12
CA GLU A 32 -4.57 -9.22 -1.01
C GLU A 32 -4.16 -7.76 -1.24
N ILE A 33 -3.92 -7.00 -0.17
CA ILE A 33 -3.43 -5.63 -0.27
C ILE A 33 -2.00 -5.62 -0.85
N ILE A 34 -1.12 -6.52 -0.42
CA ILE A 34 0.25 -6.64 -0.93
C ILE A 34 0.26 -6.98 -2.42
N GLU A 35 -0.54 -7.95 -2.84
CA GLU A 35 -0.59 -8.37 -4.25
C GLU A 35 -1.13 -7.25 -5.16
N GLU A 36 -2.12 -6.49 -4.70
CA GLU A 36 -2.62 -5.33 -5.45
C GLU A 36 -1.57 -4.20 -5.50
N ILE A 37 -0.81 -3.95 -4.43
CA ILE A 37 0.33 -3.01 -4.43
C ILE A 37 1.38 -3.42 -5.48
N LYS A 38 1.80 -4.69 -5.50
CA LYS A 38 2.78 -5.21 -6.47
C LYS A 38 2.29 -5.07 -7.91
N LYS A 39 0.99 -5.34 -8.13
CA LYS A 39 0.36 -5.21 -9.43
C LYS A 39 0.39 -3.77 -9.93
N ILE A 40 0.10 -2.78 -9.08
CA ILE A 40 0.18 -1.36 -9.44
C ILE A 40 1.62 -0.98 -9.83
N ALA A 41 2.60 -1.40 -9.03
CA ALA A 41 4.01 -1.16 -9.32
C ALA A 41 4.43 -1.77 -10.68
N LYS A 42 3.96 -2.99 -10.98
CA LYS A 42 4.19 -3.67 -12.26
C LYS A 42 3.53 -2.94 -13.43
N ILE A 43 2.29 -2.46 -13.28
CA ILE A 43 1.57 -1.69 -14.32
C ILE A 43 2.33 -0.39 -14.65
N LEU A 44 2.84 0.28 -13.62
CA LEU A 44 3.55 1.55 -13.77
C LEU A 44 5.04 1.37 -14.12
N ASN A 45 5.54 0.14 -14.09
CA ASN A 45 6.95 -0.19 -14.24
C ASN A 45 7.86 0.63 -13.29
N LYS A 46 7.43 0.78 -12.02
CA LYS A 46 8.16 1.52 -10.99
C LYS A 46 8.62 0.58 -9.87
N LYS A 47 9.76 0.91 -9.24
CA LYS A 47 10.26 0.24 -8.03
C LYS A 47 9.75 0.87 -6.74
N GLU A 48 9.36 2.14 -6.78
CA GLU A 48 8.62 2.83 -5.72
C GLU A 48 7.24 3.24 -6.25
N ILE A 49 6.24 3.27 -5.37
CA ILE A 49 4.92 3.81 -5.71
C ILE A 49 4.48 4.82 -4.63
N THR A 50 3.65 5.77 -5.05
CA THR A 50 3.10 6.83 -4.19
C THR A 50 1.64 6.54 -3.80
N THR A 51 1.13 7.28 -2.81
CA THR A 51 -0.30 7.21 -2.44
C THR A 51 -1.23 7.56 -3.60
N ASP A 52 -0.80 8.48 -4.48
CA ASP A 52 -1.54 8.88 -5.67
C ASP A 52 -1.51 7.80 -6.75
N ASP A 53 -0.40 7.08 -6.91
CA ASP A 53 -0.35 5.92 -7.79
C ASP A 53 -1.41 4.89 -7.39
N VAL A 54 -1.54 4.58 -6.09
CA VAL A 54 -2.57 3.67 -5.59
C VAL A 54 -3.98 4.22 -5.80
N LYS A 55 -4.21 5.49 -5.46
CA LYS A 55 -5.52 6.14 -5.60
C LYS A 55 -6.01 6.16 -7.05
N ASN A 56 -5.10 6.34 -8.01
CA ASN A 56 -5.43 6.47 -9.42
C ASN A 56 -5.51 5.12 -10.15
N HIS A 57 -4.82 4.08 -9.67
CA HIS A 57 -4.70 2.80 -10.38
C HIS A 57 -5.40 1.62 -9.69
N SER A 58 -5.78 1.74 -8.41
CA SER A 58 -6.60 0.71 -7.74
C SER A 58 -8.05 1.13 -7.57
N LYS A 59 -8.95 0.17 -7.77
CA LYS A 59 -10.38 0.28 -7.43
C LYS A 59 -10.73 -0.42 -6.12
N ILE A 60 -9.76 -1.12 -5.52
CA ILE A 60 -9.98 -2.08 -4.43
C ILE A 60 -9.32 -1.58 -3.15
N ILE A 61 -8.10 -1.05 -3.26
CA ILE A 61 -7.35 -0.50 -2.13
C ILE A 61 -7.19 1.01 -2.26
N GLY A 62 -7.13 1.69 -1.11
CA GLY A 62 -6.77 3.10 -1.02
C GLY A 62 -5.82 3.34 0.15
N PRO A 63 -5.25 4.55 0.29
CA PRO A 63 -4.28 4.86 1.35
C PRO A 63 -4.77 4.53 2.76
N ALA A 64 -6.06 4.73 3.03
CA ALA A 64 -6.67 4.40 4.33
C ALA A 64 -6.72 2.90 4.63
N VAL A 65 -6.99 2.06 3.61
CA VAL A 65 -7.03 0.60 3.73
C VAL A 65 -5.63 0.08 4.05
N ILE A 66 -4.62 0.57 3.33
CA ILE A 66 -3.21 0.23 3.55
C ILE A 66 -2.79 0.59 4.97
N ARG A 67 -3.07 1.82 5.42
CA ARG A 67 -2.76 2.27 6.79
C ARG A 67 -3.45 1.40 7.84
N THR A 68 -4.71 1.02 7.63
CA THR A 68 -5.46 0.20 8.59
C THR A 68 -4.92 -1.22 8.68
N GLY A 69 -4.51 -1.83 7.56
CA GLY A 69 -3.98 -3.20 7.54
C GLY A 69 -2.54 -3.34 8.06
N PHE A 70 -1.70 -2.32 7.83
CA PHE A 70 -0.25 -2.38 8.08
C PHE A 70 0.26 -1.39 9.14
N GLY A 71 -0.59 -0.48 9.60
CA GLY A 71 -0.23 0.62 10.50
C GLY A 71 0.43 1.80 9.76
N SER A 72 1.32 1.54 8.80
CA SER A 72 1.96 2.56 7.98
C SER A 72 2.13 2.13 6.52
N TRP A 73 2.19 3.13 5.63
CA TRP A 73 2.45 2.92 4.21
C TRP A 73 3.82 2.29 3.98
N LYS A 74 4.86 2.78 4.66
CA LYS A 74 6.22 2.24 4.64
C LYS A 74 6.24 0.73 4.86
N LYS A 75 5.61 0.24 5.95
CA LYS A 75 5.51 -1.19 6.27
C LYS A 75 4.83 -2.00 5.16
N ALA A 76 3.82 -1.43 4.48
CA ALA A 76 3.14 -2.11 3.37
C ALA A 76 4.03 -2.19 2.12
N ILE A 77 4.74 -1.11 1.77
CA ILE A 77 5.66 -1.07 0.62
C ILE A 77 6.85 -2.01 0.84
N GLU A 78 7.44 -2.02 2.02
CA GLU A 78 8.52 -2.95 2.40
C GLU A 78 8.08 -4.41 2.29
N LYS A 79 6.88 -4.75 2.82
CA LYS A 79 6.32 -6.10 2.70
C LYS A 79 5.97 -6.48 1.25
N ALA A 80 5.68 -5.50 0.41
CA ALA A 80 5.50 -5.73 -1.03
C ALA A 80 6.83 -5.92 -1.79
N GLY A 81 7.98 -5.72 -1.13
CA GLY A 81 9.31 -5.82 -1.74
C GLY A 81 9.64 -4.62 -2.65
N LEU A 82 8.99 -3.48 -2.41
CA LEU A 82 9.20 -2.24 -3.16
C LEU A 82 10.09 -1.27 -2.38
N GLU A 83 10.70 -0.34 -3.09
CA GLU A 83 11.50 0.73 -2.50
C GLU A 83 10.57 1.80 -1.91
N VAL A 84 10.89 2.27 -0.70
CA VAL A 84 10.13 3.32 -0.01
C VAL A 84 10.65 4.68 -0.45
N SER A 85 9.76 5.50 -1.03
CA SER A 85 10.12 6.85 -1.45
C SER A 85 10.49 7.71 -0.25
N ILE A 86 11.70 8.28 -0.29
CA ILE A 86 12.27 9.12 0.78
C ILE A 86 11.66 10.53 0.75
N HIS A 87 11.16 10.98 -0.41
CA HIS A 87 10.89 12.40 -0.69
C HIS A 87 9.43 12.83 -0.51
N GLY A 88 8.58 12.00 0.08
CA GLY A 88 7.15 12.33 0.29
C GLY A 88 6.58 11.83 1.61
N HIS A 89 7.40 11.23 2.46
CA HIS A 89 6.96 10.67 3.73
C HIS A 89 7.03 11.70 4.84
N ARG A 90 5.87 12.07 5.40
CA ARG A 90 5.83 12.53 6.79
C ARG A 90 6.19 11.34 7.67
N HIS A 91 7.25 11.48 8.45
CA HIS A 91 7.70 10.46 9.40
C HIS A 91 6.63 10.26 10.48
N SER A 92 6.41 9.02 10.90
CA SER A 92 5.63 8.75 12.10
C SER A 92 6.45 9.03 13.35
N GLU A 93 5.79 9.12 14.50
CA GLU A 93 6.48 9.20 15.80
C GLU A 93 7.49 8.06 15.99
N ASP A 94 7.10 6.83 15.63
CA ASP A 94 8.00 5.67 15.61
C ASP A 94 9.23 5.90 14.71
N ASP A 95 9.08 6.48 13.51
CA ASP A 95 10.22 6.74 12.63
C ASP A 95 11.21 7.75 13.27
N TYR A 96 10.70 8.76 13.99
CA TYR A 96 11.52 9.73 14.71
C TYR A 96 12.27 9.10 15.89
N PHE A 97 11.59 8.22 16.64
CA PHE A 97 12.19 7.47 17.75
C PHE A 97 13.25 6.50 17.26
N GLU A 98 12.98 5.73 16.21
CA GLU A 98 13.94 4.82 15.61
C GLU A 98 15.16 5.57 15.06
N ASN A 99 14.95 6.72 14.41
CA ASN A 99 16.07 7.56 13.97
C ASN A 99 16.92 8.04 15.14
N LEU A 100 16.29 8.55 16.21
CA LEU A 100 17.01 9.00 17.39
C LEU A 100 17.76 7.85 18.07
N LEU A 101 17.13 6.68 18.21
CA LEU A 101 17.74 5.48 18.77
C LEU A 101 18.95 5.04 17.96
N ASN A 102 18.84 5.05 16.62
CA ASN A 102 19.94 4.69 15.73
C ASN A 102 21.13 5.64 15.88
N VAL A 103 20.89 6.95 15.87
CA VAL A 103 21.94 7.96 16.05
C VAL A 103 22.58 7.83 17.44
N TRP A 104 21.78 7.68 18.50
CA TRP A 104 22.29 7.49 19.86
C TRP A 104 23.17 6.25 19.98
N THR A 105 22.69 5.11 19.47
CA THR A 105 23.41 3.83 19.52
C THR A 105 24.72 3.91 18.75
N HIS A 106 24.74 4.60 17.61
CA HIS A 106 25.95 4.80 16.81
C HIS A 106 27.03 5.59 17.55
N TYR A 107 26.67 6.69 18.20
CA TYR A 107 27.64 7.52 18.94
C TYR A 107 27.93 7.00 20.36
N GLY A 108 27.12 6.08 20.89
CA GLY A 108 27.27 5.53 22.23
C GLY A 108 27.01 6.54 23.36
N ARG A 109 26.43 7.70 23.02
CA ARG A 109 26.10 8.78 23.94
C ARG A 109 24.91 9.57 23.38
N GLN A 110 24.37 10.47 24.18
CA GLN A 110 23.41 11.45 23.70
C GLN A 110 23.98 12.20 22.47
N PRO A 111 23.25 12.23 21.35
CA PRO A 111 23.72 12.91 20.15
C PRO A 111 23.59 14.43 20.30
N LEU A 112 24.52 15.15 19.67
CA LEU A 112 24.49 16.60 19.54
C LEU A 112 23.51 17.01 18.45
N TYR A 113 22.97 18.23 18.54
CA TYR A 113 22.04 18.77 17.54
C TYR A 113 22.57 18.67 16.10
N ARG A 114 23.85 18.99 15.88
CA ARG A 114 24.49 18.88 14.55
C ARG A 114 24.57 17.44 14.05
N GLU A 115 24.71 16.47 14.94
CA GLU A 115 24.84 15.04 14.59
C GLU A 115 23.52 14.47 14.06
N MET A 116 22.38 15.09 14.39
CA MET A 116 21.06 14.72 13.85
C MET A 116 20.92 15.02 12.35
N SER A 117 21.79 15.86 11.77
CA SER A 117 21.86 16.10 10.32
C SER A 117 23.02 15.35 9.64
N LEU A 118 23.71 14.46 10.35
CA LEU A 118 24.83 13.68 9.83
C LEU A 118 24.49 12.18 9.85
N THR A 119 25.20 11.39 9.06
CA THR A 119 25.13 9.92 9.12
C THR A 119 25.40 9.44 10.55
N PRO A 120 24.61 8.49 11.10
CA PRO A 120 23.63 7.62 10.43
C PRO A 120 22.19 8.16 10.40
N SER A 121 21.96 9.42 10.78
CA SER A 121 20.62 10.01 10.75
C SER A 121 20.04 9.97 9.34
N GLN A 122 18.79 9.54 9.24
CA GLN A 122 17.98 9.54 8.01
C GLN A 122 16.93 10.66 8.02
N ILE A 123 16.71 11.29 9.18
CA ILE A 123 15.78 12.39 9.37
C ILE A 123 16.57 13.62 9.82
N THR A 124 16.51 14.70 9.06
CA THR A 124 17.19 15.96 9.41
C THR A 124 16.53 16.62 10.61
N VAL A 125 17.24 17.53 11.30
CA VAL A 125 16.67 18.25 12.47
C VAL A 125 15.44 19.09 12.13
N GLU A 126 15.29 19.50 10.86
CA GLU A 126 14.11 20.22 10.36
C GLU A 126 12.88 19.30 10.23
N GLY A 127 13.10 17.99 10.21
CA GLY A 127 12.04 17.00 10.16
C GLY A 127 11.37 16.77 11.51
N TYR A 128 12.05 17.01 12.63
CA TYR A 128 11.54 16.85 14.01
C TYR A 128 10.65 18.03 14.41
#